data_AF-A0A1I7BQ60-F1
#
_entry.id   AF-A0A1I7BQ60-F1
#
_cell.length_a   1.000
_cell.length_b   1.000
_cell.length_c   1.000
_cell.angle_alpha   90.00
_cell.angle_beta   90.00
_cell.angle_gamma   90.00
#
_symmetry.space_group_name_H-M   'P 1'
#
loop_
_entity.id
_entity.type
_entity.pdbx_description
1 polymer ?
#
loop_
_entity_poly.entity_id
_entity_poly.type
_entity_poly.pdbx_seq_one_letter_code
_entity_poly.pdbx_strand_id
1 'polypeptide(L)'
;MTTAKDFHKTVFTKEYFVLPDEEKLYYGKLLKRKEEEALFVYNLRDKRMVYDDGWLDLLGLRKGEVNMLYLLDCIDPNFKDFVIAVTDNSLFYLSENRPNILDYSFTIEFKLIHQLSGEGLPIRATIFSFESDEEGYLTAILGRFELDRTISFNNFTKYTVYSPDKLRYIEGIDNKLFESHHITYKELEVLQLISKGLAIKQVADELEVSNSAVEKRIYTLYKRFDVKSHAHLISFCYNNLILPLEK
;
A
#
# COMPACT_ATOMS: atom_id res chain seq x y z
N MET A 1 -22.60 -9.96 8.85
CA MET A 1 -21.14 -9.81 8.94
C MET A 1 -20.72 -8.77 7.92
N THR A 2 -20.30 -7.59 8.36
CA THR A 2 -19.81 -6.54 7.46
C THR A 2 -18.48 -7.00 6.86
N THR A 3 -18.40 -7.12 5.54
CA THR A 3 -17.18 -7.51 4.83
C THR A 3 -16.42 -6.26 4.41
N ALA A 4 -15.09 -6.33 4.37
CA ALA A 4 -14.24 -5.25 3.86
C ALA A 4 -14.46 -4.98 2.36
N LYS A 5 -14.97 -5.95 1.60
CA LYS A 5 -15.25 -5.78 0.18
C LYS A 5 -16.13 -4.56 -0.09
N ASP A 6 -15.70 -3.72 -1.03
CA ASP A 6 -16.37 -2.49 -1.44
C ASP A 6 -16.48 -1.41 -0.34
N PHE A 7 -15.75 -1.55 0.78
CA PHE A 7 -15.80 -0.61 1.90
C PHE A 7 -15.37 0.81 1.50
N HIS A 8 -14.40 0.93 0.59
CA HIS A 8 -13.99 2.21 -0.01
C HIS A 8 -15.18 2.98 -0.61
N LYS A 9 -16.20 2.31 -1.17
CA LYS A 9 -17.40 2.97 -1.73
C LYS A 9 -18.29 3.60 -0.67
N THR A 10 -18.13 3.19 0.59
CA THR A 10 -18.85 3.78 1.73
C THR A 10 -18.13 4.98 2.34
N VAL A 11 -16.82 5.10 2.06
CA VAL A 11 -15.94 6.11 2.63
C VAL A 11 -15.60 7.19 1.61
N PHE A 12 -15.27 6.81 0.38
CA PHE A 12 -14.86 7.68 -0.72
C PHE A 12 -16.05 8.18 -1.52
N THR A 13 -15.99 9.46 -1.89
CA THR A 13 -17.04 10.16 -2.64
C THR A 13 -16.53 10.57 -4.02
N LYS A 14 -17.48 10.75 -4.96
CA LYS A 14 -17.20 11.31 -6.30
C LYS A 14 -17.24 12.83 -6.33
N GLU A 15 -17.62 13.43 -5.21
CA GLU A 15 -17.78 14.87 -5.12
C GLU A 15 -16.41 15.54 -5.13
N TYR A 16 -16.30 16.56 -5.98
CA TYR A 16 -15.14 17.43 -6.01
C TYR A 16 -15.36 18.56 -5.03
N PHE A 17 -14.44 18.71 -4.09
CA PHE A 17 -14.55 19.74 -3.07
C PHE A 17 -13.66 20.90 -3.44
N VAL A 18 -14.28 22.07 -3.61
CA VAL A 18 -13.52 23.32 -3.61
C VAL A 18 -13.15 23.59 -2.16
N LEU A 19 -11.87 23.37 -1.85
CA LEU A 19 -11.35 23.58 -0.51
C LEU A 19 -11.50 25.05 -0.11
N PRO A 20 -11.98 25.34 1.11
CA PRO A 20 -11.85 26.66 1.70
C PRO A 20 -10.37 27.06 1.70
N ASP A 21 -10.08 28.33 1.39
CA ASP A 21 -8.71 28.83 1.30
C ASP A 21 -7.92 28.63 2.61
N GLU A 22 -8.61 28.63 3.76
CA GLU A 22 -8.01 28.40 5.08
C GLU A 22 -7.48 26.97 5.27
N GLU A 23 -8.28 25.94 4.97
CA GLU A 23 -7.86 24.52 5.04
C GLU A 23 -6.68 24.28 4.10
N LYS A 24 -6.76 24.83 2.88
CA LYS A 24 -5.70 24.71 1.89
C LYS A 24 -4.41 25.39 2.34
N LEU A 25 -4.51 26.59 2.91
CA LEU A 25 -3.36 27.34 3.43
C LEU A 25 -2.74 26.65 4.65
N TYR A 26 -3.56 26.06 5.52
CA TYR A 26 -3.10 25.32 6.69
C TYR A 26 -2.27 24.10 6.26
N TYR A 27 -2.83 23.20 5.46
CA TYR A 27 -2.13 22.00 5.01
C TYR A 27 -0.94 22.33 4.10
N GLY A 28 -1.03 23.37 3.26
CA GLY A 28 0.10 23.81 2.42
C GLY A 28 1.29 24.35 3.21
N LYS A 29 1.10 24.85 4.44
CA LYS A 29 2.21 25.22 5.34
C LYS A 29 2.80 24.01 6.05
N LEU A 30 1.95 23.06 6.43
CA LEU A 30 2.31 21.87 7.19
C LEU A 30 3.02 20.82 6.32
N LEU A 31 2.50 20.60 5.11
CA LEU A 31 2.93 19.55 4.20
C LEU A 31 3.80 20.15 3.10
N LYS A 32 5.06 19.71 3.03
CA LYS A 32 5.95 20.01 1.92
C LYS A 32 5.94 18.87 0.91
N ARG A 33 5.70 19.22 -0.35
CA ARG A 33 5.78 18.32 -1.50
C ARG A 33 7.22 18.28 -2.03
N LYS A 34 7.67 17.09 -2.41
CA LYS A 34 8.92 16.88 -3.15
C LYS A 34 8.68 17.04 -4.65
N GLU A 35 9.76 17.11 -5.41
CA GLU A 35 9.65 17.00 -6.87
C GLU A 35 9.10 15.60 -7.27
N GLU A 36 8.34 15.54 -8.36
CA GLU A 36 7.68 14.32 -8.87
C GLU A 36 6.80 13.59 -7.83
N GLU A 37 6.15 14.35 -6.94
CA GLU A 37 5.23 13.83 -5.94
C GLU A 37 3.86 14.51 -6.06
N ALA A 38 2.81 13.78 -5.68
CA ALA A 38 1.49 14.31 -5.38
C ALA A 38 1.02 13.88 -3.98
N LEU A 39 0.15 14.69 -3.38
CA LEU A 39 -0.36 14.46 -2.03
C LEU A 39 -1.86 14.74 -1.95
N PHE A 40 -2.52 14.07 -1.01
CA PHE A 40 -3.85 14.47 -0.55
C PHE A 40 -3.98 14.35 0.96
N VAL A 41 -4.88 15.13 1.56
CA VAL A 41 -5.48 14.82 2.87
C VAL A 41 -6.95 14.54 2.65
N TYR A 42 -7.42 13.40 3.16
CA TYR A 42 -8.82 13.00 3.08
C TYR A 42 -9.42 12.93 4.48
N ASN A 43 -10.47 13.73 4.71
CA ASN A 43 -11.23 13.72 5.95
C ASN A 43 -12.27 12.61 5.90
N LEU A 44 -12.16 11.65 6.81
CA LEU A 44 -13.01 10.46 6.88
C LEU A 44 -14.39 10.76 7.48
N ARG A 45 -14.52 11.80 8.30
CA ARG A 45 -15.79 12.21 8.90
C ARG A 45 -16.68 12.90 7.88
N ASP A 46 -16.11 13.88 7.17
CA ASP A 46 -16.79 14.65 6.14
C ASP A 46 -16.86 13.90 4.80
N LYS A 47 -16.09 12.80 4.67
CA LYS A 47 -15.97 11.99 3.45
C LYS A 47 -15.60 12.84 2.24
N ARG A 48 -14.58 13.67 2.42
CA ARG A 48 -14.08 14.57 1.38
C ARG A 48 -12.57 14.73 1.42
N MET A 49 -12.01 15.02 0.26
CA MET A 49 -10.65 15.53 0.18
C MET A 49 -10.63 16.96 0.75
N VAL A 50 -9.71 17.24 1.67
CA VAL A 50 -9.54 18.55 2.33
C VAL A 50 -8.22 19.24 1.94
N TYR A 51 -7.35 18.52 1.23
CA TYR A 51 -6.14 19.04 0.65
C TYR A 51 -5.70 18.18 -0.53
N ASP A 52 -5.18 18.82 -1.58
CA ASP A 52 -4.55 18.18 -2.72
C ASP A 52 -3.43 19.07 -3.28
N ASP A 53 -2.33 18.45 -3.71
CA ASP A 53 -1.23 19.14 -4.40
C ASP A 53 -0.46 18.17 -5.32
N GLY A 54 0.07 18.70 -6.42
CA GLY A 54 0.96 17.98 -7.34
C GLY A 54 0.32 17.03 -8.36
N TRP A 55 -1.00 16.83 -8.32
CA TRP A 55 -1.68 15.89 -9.23
C TRP A 55 -1.64 16.30 -10.71
N LEU A 56 -1.58 17.61 -11.00
CA LEU A 56 -1.40 18.11 -12.36
C LEU A 56 -0.02 17.72 -12.91
N ASP A 57 1.02 17.90 -12.10
CA ASP A 57 2.40 17.61 -12.50
C ASP A 57 2.64 16.09 -12.62
N LEU A 58 2.06 15.31 -11.70
CA LEU A 58 2.28 13.86 -11.64
C LEU A 58 1.42 13.07 -12.64
N LEU A 59 0.12 13.40 -12.76
CA LEU A 59 -0.84 12.61 -13.56
C LEU A 59 -1.57 13.40 -14.64
N GLY A 60 -1.31 14.71 -14.76
CA GLY A 60 -2.05 15.57 -15.68
C GLY A 60 -3.46 15.90 -15.20
N LEU A 61 -3.77 15.70 -13.92
CA LEU A 61 -5.09 15.98 -13.33
C LEU A 61 -5.25 17.44 -12.97
N ARG A 62 -6.28 18.09 -13.50
CA ARG A 62 -6.54 19.51 -13.21
C ARG A 62 -7.16 19.66 -11.83
N LYS A 63 -7.03 20.88 -11.29
CA LYS A 63 -7.67 21.26 -10.04
C LYS A 63 -9.19 21.02 -10.14
N GLY A 64 -9.75 20.33 -9.15
CA GLY A 64 -11.17 19.97 -9.13
C GLY A 64 -11.52 18.71 -9.93
N GLU A 65 -10.54 17.99 -10.47
CA GLU A 65 -10.72 16.65 -11.06
C GLU A 65 -10.24 15.54 -10.13
N VAL A 66 -9.61 15.87 -9.00
CA VAL A 66 -9.04 14.88 -8.08
C VAL A 66 -10.07 14.48 -7.03
N ASN A 67 -10.42 13.20 -7.00
CA ASN A 67 -11.11 12.56 -5.89
C ASN A 67 -10.61 11.11 -5.73
N MET A 68 -10.84 10.50 -4.57
CA MET A 68 -10.30 9.16 -4.26
C MET A 68 -10.81 8.07 -5.20
N LEU A 69 -12.08 8.12 -5.62
CA LEU A 69 -12.62 7.12 -6.56
C LEU A 69 -11.99 7.26 -7.94
N TYR A 70 -11.75 8.49 -8.38
CA TYR A 70 -11.11 8.75 -9.65
C TYR A 70 -9.62 8.37 -9.63
N LEU A 71 -8.92 8.58 -8.51
CA LEU A 71 -7.55 8.07 -8.33
C LEU A 71 -7.50 6.54 -8.40
N LEU A 72 -8.49 5.83 -7.86
CA LEU A 72 -8.60 4.37 -8.01
C LEU A 72 -8.87 3.96 -9.48
N ASP A 73 -9.56 4.79 -10.25
CA ASP A 73 -9.78 4.56 -11.68
C ASP A 73 -8.54 4.81 -12.54
N CYS A 74 -7.61 5.62 -12.05
CA CYS A 74 -6.32 5.85 -12.70
C CYS A 74 -5.33 4.68 -12.50
N ILE A 75 -5.65 3.67 -11.70
CA ILE A 75 -4.76 2.52 -11.47
C ILE A 75 -4.68 1.65 -12.71
N ASP A 76 -3.46 1.29 -13.11
CA ASP A 76 -3.21 0.32 -14.18
C ASP A 76 -3.99 -0.98 -13.90
N PRO A 77 -4.74 -1.50 -14.90
CA PRO A 77 -5.62 -2.65 -14.69
C PRO A 77 -4.96 -3.87 -14.05
N ASN A 78 -3.65 -4.08 -14.28
CA ASN A 78 -2.92 -5.22 -13.71
C ASN A 78 -2.78 -5.14 -12.18
N PHE A 79 -2.92 -3.95 -11.59
CA PHE A 79 -2.77 -3.70 -10.16
C PHE A 79 -4.09 -3.37 -9.46
N LYS A 80 -5.14 -3.03 -10.23
CA LYS A 80 -6.37 -2.42 -9.72
C LYS A 80 -7.06 -3.27 -8.65
N ASP A 81 -7.26 -4.56 -8.90
CA ASP A 81 -7.95 -5.45 -7.96
C ASP A 81 -7.19 -5.56 -6.63
N PHE A 82 -5.87 -5.68 -6.69
CA PHE A 82 -5.03 -5.77 -5.50
C PHE A 82 -5.05 -4.47 -4.69
N VAL A 83 -4.86 -3.31 -5.35
CA VAL A 83 -4.86 -2.01 -4.67
C VAL A 83 -6.23 -1.72 -4.04
N ILE A 84 -7.33 -2.04 -4.74
CA ILE A 84 -8.69 -1.91 -4.18
C ILE A 84 -8.85 -2.80 -2.96
N ALA A 85 -8.44 -4.06 -3.05
CA ALA A 85 -8.54 -4.99 -1.93
C ALA A 85 -7.73 -4.52 -0.71
N VAL A 86 -6.51 -4.03 -0.90
CA VAL A 86 -5.71 -3.44 0.19
C VAL A 86 -6.43 -2.23 0.78
N THR A 87 -6.90 -1.31 -0.07
CA THR A 87 -7.62 -0.09 0.35
C THR A 87 -8.86 -0.42 1.19
N ASP A 88 -9.67 -1.37 0.72
CA ASP A 88 -10.87 -1.85 1.40
C ASP A 88 -10.57 -2.40 2.79
N ASN A 89 -9.59 -3.31 2.88
CA ASN A 89 -9.24 -3.91 4.16
C ASN A 89 -8.58 -2.91 5.10
N SER A 90 -7.74 -2.00 4.59
CA SER A 90 -7.13 -0.94 5.39
C SER A 90 -8.16 0.01 5.96
N LEU A 91 -9.11 0.50 5.15
CA LEU A 91 -10.18 1.39 5.63
C LEU A 91 -11.11 0.68 6.62
N PHE A 92 -11.48 -0.57 6.34
CA PHE A 92 -12.29 -1.36 7.25
C PHE A 92 -11.59 -1.54 8.60
N TYR A 93 -10.32 -1.93 8.58
CA TYR A 93 -9.52 -2.07 9.81
C TYR A 93 -9.46 -0.75 10.57
N LEU A 94 -9.12 0.36 9.89
CA LEU A 94 -8.92 1.68 10.51
C LEU A 94 -10.23 2.36 10.96
N SER A 95 -11.41 1.78 10.68
CA SER A 95 -12.70 2.32 11.10
C SER A 95 -12.99 2.18 12.61
N GLU A 96 -12.26 1.32 13.31
CA GLU A 96 -12.39 1.14 14.76
C GLU A 96 -11.35 2.00 15.52
N ASN A 97 -11.73 2.49 16.69
CA ASN A 97 -10.86 3.32 17.52
C ASN A 97 -9.72 2.52 18.15
N ARG A 98 -8.53 3.13 18.25
CA ARG A 98 -7.34 2.50 18.87
C ARG A 98 -6.40 3.55 19.49
N PRO A 99 -5.74 3.24 20.62
CA PRO A 99 -4.91 4.20 21.36
C PRO A 99 -3.63 4.68 20.64
N ASN A 100 -3.25 4.09 19.50
CA ASN A 100 -2.07 4.49 18.71
C ASN A 100 -2.38 4.51 17.20
N ILE A 101 -3.59 4.92 16.83
CA ILE A 101 -4.06 4.82 15.42
C ILE A 101 -3.20 5.62 14.44
N LEU A 102 -2.51 6.67 14.91
CA LEU A 102 -1.62 7.53 14.12
C LEU A 102 -0.28 6.90 13.75
N ASP A 103 0.13 5.84 14.44
CA ASP A 103 1.38 5.12 14.13
C ASP A 103 1.22 4.16 12.93
N TYR A 104 0.04 4.10 12.34
CA TYR A 104 -0.27 3.22 11.22
C TYR A 104 0.01 3.92 9.89
N SER A 105 0.74 3.23 9.02
CA SER A 105 0.86 3.60 7.62
C SER A 105 1.03 2.36 6.75
N PHE A 106 0.72 2.49 5.48
CA PHE A 106 1.04 1.45 4.50
C PHE A 106 1.61 2.06 3.24
N THR A 107 2.55 1.35 2.64
CA THR A 107 3.17 1.68 1.37
C THR A 107 2.82 0.59 0.37
N ILE A 108 2.41 0.98 -0.83
CA ILE A 108 2.11 0.09 -1.93
C ILE A 108 2.76 0.62 -3.20
N GLU A 109 3.34 -0.27 -3.99
CA GLU A 109 3.97 0.07 -5.26
C GLU A 109 3.14 -0.46 -6.41
N PHE A 110 2.68 0.42 -7.28
CA PHE A 110 1.83 0.07 -8.41
C PHE A 110 1.94 1.13 -9.52
N LYS A 111 1.28 0.92 -10.65
CA LYS A 111 1.25 1.91 -11.73
C LYS A 111 -0.01 2.76 -11.72
N LEU A 112 0.16 4.06 -11.87
CA LEU A 112 -0.92 4.98 -12.24
C LEU A 112 -0.81 5.34 -13.72
N ILE A 113 -1.94 5.38 -14.41
CA ILE A 113 -2.03 5.81 -15.80
C ILE A 113 -2.13 7.34 -15.83
N HIS A 114 -1.14 7.99 -16.44
CA HIS A 114 -1.13 9.43 -16.64
C HIS A 114 -2.26 9.82 -17.62
N GLN A 115 -3.11 10.78 -17.25
CA GLN A 115 -4.37 11.02 -17.97
C GLN A 115 -4.20 11.68 -19.34
N LEU A 116 -3.13 12.45 -19.57
CA LEU A 116 -2.88 13.08 -20.87
C LEU A 116 -2.09 12.19 -21.84
N SER A 117 -1.07 11.46 -21.36
CA SER A 117 -0.18 10.64 -22.20
C SER A 117 -0.61 9.17 -22.30
N GLY A 118 -1.38 8.66 -21.35
CA GLY A 118 -1.71 7.23 -21.23
C GLY A 118 -0.55 6.38 -20.71
N GLU A 119 0.58 6.97 -20.31
CA GLU A 119 1.74 6.25 -19.80
C GLU A 119 1.47 5.66 -18.40
N GLY A 120 1.91 4.43 -18.17
CA GLY A 120 1.88 3.80 -16.85
C GLY A 120 3.10 4.21 -16.02
N LEU A 121 2.87 5.12 -15.07
CA LEU A 121 3.90 5.68 -14.20
C LEU A 121 4.15 4.78 -12.98
N PRO A 122 5.41 4.47 -12.64
CA PRO A 122 5.75 3.71 -11.44
C PRO A 122 5.58 4.55 -10.17
N ILE A 123 4.61 4.20 -9.33
CA ILE A 123 4.29 4.98 -8.13
C ILE A 123 4.59 4.17 -6.87
N ARG A 124 5.29 4.80 -5.93
CA ARG A 124 5.28 4.41 -4.52
C ARG A 124 4.23 5.27 -3.79
N ALA A 125 3.11 4.68 -3.43
CA ALA A 125 2.08 5.36 -2.65
C ALA A 125 2.23 4.99 -1.17
N THR A 126 2.35 5.98 -0.30
CA THR A 126 2.31 5.79 1.15
C THR A 126 1.12 6.51 1.74
N ILE A 127 0.28 5.77 2.46
CA ILE A 127 -0.88 6.30 3.16
C ILE A 127 -0.62 6.25 4.65
N PHE A 128 -0.74 7.40 5.30
CA PHE A 128 -0.55 7.58 6.73
C PHE A 128 -1.90 7.82 7.41
N SER A 129 -2.09 7.23 8.58
CA SER A 129 -3.01 7.77 9.58
C SER A 129 -2.51 9.14 10.00
N PHE A 130 -3.32 10.19 9.84
CA PHE A 130 -2.82 11.57 9.91
C PHE A 130 -3.39 12.37 11.07
N GLU A 131 -4.70 12.27 11.30
CA GLU A 131 -5.36 12.93 12.42
C GLU A 131 -6.34 11.97 13.09
N SER A 132 -6.52 12.11 14.40
CA SER A 132 -7.46 11.34 15.20
C SER A 132 -8.16 12.22 16.23
N ASP A 133 -9.29 11.75 16.74
CA ASP A 133 -9.97 12.42 17.86
C ASP A 133 -9.50 11.90 19.23
N GLU A 134 -10.05 12.51 20.29
CA GLU A 134 -9.74 12.18 21.68
C GLU A 134 -10.16 10.75 22.07
N GLU A 135 -11.10 10.14 21.33
CA GLU A 135 -11.57 8.77 21.54
C GLU A 135 -10.74 7.73 20.78
N GLY A 136 -9.79 8.19 19.96
CA GLY A 136 -8.86 7.36 19.19
C GLY A 136 -9.44 6.89 17.85
N TYR A 137 -10.50 7.51 17.33
CA TYR A 137 -10.95 7.28 15.95
C TYR A 137 -10.12 8.08 14.96
N LEU A 138 -9.80 7.46 13.83
CA LEU A 138 -9.10 8.13 12.74
C LEU A 138 -10.04 9.13 12.05
N THR A 139 -9.63 10.39 11.95
CA THR A 139 -10.41 11.47 11.35
C THR A 139 -9.88 11.88 9.98
N ALA A 140 -8.58 11.72 9.73
CA ALA A 140 -8.00 12.00 8.42
C ALA A 140 -6.87 11.03 8.05
N ILE A 141 -6.72 10.80 6.74
CA ILE A 141 -5.56 10.11 6.15
C ILE A 141 -4.78 11.06 5.24
N LEU A 142 -3.46 10.87 5.20
CA LEU A 142 -2.56 11.57 4.28
C LEU A 142 -2.03 10.56 3.26
N GLY A 143 -2.28 10.79 1.99
CA GLY A 143 -1.68 10.03 0.89
C GLY A 143 -0.51 10.80 0.28
N ARG A 144 0.62 10.11 0.08
CA ARG A 144 1.78 10.61 -0.66
C ARG A 144 2.11 9.66 -1.80
N PHE A 145 2.22 10.19 -3.01
CA PHE A 145 2.37 9.44 -4.25
C PHE A 145 3.64 9.93 -4.93
N GLU A 146 4.70 9.16 -4.83
CA GLU A 146 6.01 9.50 -5.38
C GLU A 146 6.24 8.71 -6.68
N LEU A 147 6.64 9.40 -7.76
CA LEU A 147 7.17 8.73 -8.94
C LEU A 147 8.51 8.11 -8.57
N ASP A 148 8.62 6.79 -8.70
CA ASP A 148 9.87 6.07 -8.43
C ASP A 148 10.23 5.19 -9.62
N ARG A 149 11.03 5.75 -10.52
CA ARG A 149 11.51 5.07 -11.74
C ARG A 149 12.46 3.90 -11.45
N THR A 150 12.89 3.72 -10.19
CA THR A 150 13.69 2.56 -9.79
C THR A 150 12.82 1.33 -9.50
N ILE A 151 11.50 1.51 -9.36
CA ILE A 151 10.57 0.39 -9.20
C ILE A 151 10.57 -0.46 -10.47
N SER A 152 11.01 -1.71 -10.31
CA SER A 152 10.76 -2.77 -11.28
C SER A 152 9.48 -3.48 -10.90
N PHE A 153 8.50 -3.46 -11.81
CA PHE A 153 7.28 -4.25 -11.69
C PHE A 153 7.48 -5.60 -12.37
N ASN A 154 7.71 -6.60 -11.53
CA ASN A 154 7.60 -8.00 -11.87
C ASN A 154 6.11 -8.40 -11.86
N ASN A 155 5.74 -9.67 -12.09
CA ASN A 155 4.33 -10.13 -12.06
C ASN A 155 3.62 -10.04 -10.67
N PHE A 156 4.18 -9.29 -9.71
CA PHE A 156 3.68 -9.18 -8.34
C PHE A 156 3.68 -7.73 -7.88
N THR A 157 2.62 -7.35 -7.17
CA THR A 157 2.53 -6.07 -6.48
C THR A 157 3.24 -6.15 -5.14
N LYS A 158 4.16 -5.22 -4.88
CA LYS A 158 4.88 -5.12 -3.59
C LYS A 158 4.14 -4.16 -2.67
N TYR A 159 4.02 -4.55 -1.40
CA TYR A 159 3.47 -3.68 -0.36
C TYR A 159 4.20 -3.88 0.96
N THR A 160 4.21 -2.83 1.77
CA THR A 160 4.71 -2.83 3.15
C THR A 160 3.66 -2.20 4.05
N VAL A 161 3.42 -2.85 5.19
CA VAL A 161 2.62 -2.28 6.28
C VAL A 161 3.55 -1.89 7.42
N TYR A 162 3.36 -0.68 7.94
CA TYR A 162 3.92 -0.23 9.20
C TYR A 162 2.78 -0.05 10.22
N SER A 163 2.79 -0.86 11.27
CA SER A 163 1.90 -0.68 12.41
C SER A 163 2.60 -1.07 13.71
N PRO A 164 2.16 -0.54 14.87
CA PRO A 164 2.61 -0.99 16.19
C PRO A 164 2.31 -2.48 16.43
N ASP A 165 1.13 -2.94 15.99
CA ASP A 165 0.66 -4.33 16.10
C ASP A 165 0.70 -5.05 14.74
N LYS A 166 1.91 -5.20 14.19
CA LYS A 166 2.15 -5.78 12.83
C LYS A 166 1.38 -7.07 12.57
N LEU A 167 1.26 -7.95 13.56
CA LEU A 167 0.59 -9.24 13.41
C LEU A 167 -0.93 -9.11 13.21
N ARG A 168 -1.62 -8.24 13.97
CA ARG A 168 -3.09 -8.10 13.86
C ARG A 168 -3.53 -7.34 12.61
N TYR A 169 -2.76 -6.36 12.17
CA TYR A 169 -3.07 -5.62 10.93
C TYR A 169 -2.86 -6.50 9.70
N ILE A 170 -1.74 -7.23 9.66
CA ILE A 170 -1.47 -8.21 8.60
C ILE A 170 -2.50 -9.34 8.67
N GLU A 171 -2.84 -9.91 9.83
CA GLU A 171 -3.88 -10.95 9.93
C GLU A 171 -5.28 -10.45 9.52
N GLY A 172 -5.60 -9.16 9.73
CA GLY A 172 -6.86 -8.56 9.29
C GLY A 172 -6.95 -8.35 7.78
N ILE A 173 -5.82 -8.05 7.14
CA ILE A 173 -5.70 -7.80 5.69
C ILE A 173 -5.43 -9.11 4.92
N ASP A 174 -4.47 -9.91 5.35
CA ASP A 174 -4.04 -11.17 4.72
C ASP A 174 -5.17 -12.21 4.71
N ASN A 175 -5.98 -12.32 5.78
CA ASN A 175 -7.08 -13.31 5.85
C ASN A 175 -8.12 -13.22 4.73
N LYS A 176 -8.14 -12.12 3.95
CA LYS A 176 -9.03 -11.96 2.80
C LYS A 176 -8.30 -11.70 1.48
N LEU A 177 -7.00 -11.38 1.50
CA LEU A 177 -6.17 -11.25 0.30
C LEU A 177 -5.68 -12.61 -0.26
N PHE A 178 -5.98 -13.72 0.44
CA PHE A 178 -5.54 -15.09 0.16
C PHE A 178 -5.85 -15.67 -1.24
N GLU A 179 -6.57 -14.95 -2.10
CA GLU A 179 -6.79 -15.35 -3.50
C GLU A 179 -5.87 -14.62 -4.51
N SER A 180 -5.06 -13.65 -4.06
CA SER A 180 -4.21 -12.83 -4.93
C SER A 180 -2.71 -13.10 -4.71
N HIS A 181 -1.97 -13.19 -5.81
CA HIS A 181 -0.52 -13.40 -5.85
C HIS A 181 0.23 -12.17 -5.30
N HIS A 182 0.39 -12.05 -3.97
CA HIS A 182 1.08 -10.93 -3.32
C HIS A 182 2.23 -11.38 -2.40
N ILE A 183 3.20 -10.48 -2.21
CA ILE A 183 4.35 -10.69 -1.33
C ILE A 183 4.70 -9.41 -0.58
N THR A 184 4.93 -9.53 0.74
CA THR A 184 5.45 -8.42 1.55
C THR A 184 6.94 -8.23 1.32
N TYR A 185 7.45 -7.02 1.57
CA TYR A 185 8.90 -6.77 1.50
C TYR A 185 9.73 -7.71 2.36
N LYS A 186 9.25 -8.02 3.57
CA LYS A 186 9.90 -8.93 4.50
C LYS A 186 9.92 -10.38 4.04
N GLU A 187 8.90 -10.80 3.29
CA GLU A 187 8.87 -12.11 2.63
C GLU A 187 9.83 -12.11 1.43
N LEU A 188 9.86 -11.02 0.65
CA LEU A 188 10.78 -10.86 -0.48
C LEU A 188 12.25 -10.86 -0.02
N GLU A 189 12.60 -10.15 1.03
CA GLU A 189 13.95 -10.15 1.63
C GLU A 189 14.38 -11.56 2.02
N VAL A 190 13.51 -12.30 2.71
CA VAL A 190 13.77 -13.70 3.08
C VAL A 190 13.98 -14.56 1.83
N LEU A 191 13.13 -14.43 0.81
CA LEU A 191 13.28 -15.16 -0.45
C LEU A 191 14.58 -14.81 -1.18
N GLN A 192 14.98 -13.54 -1.21
CA GLN A 192 16.21 -13.07 -1.86
C GLN A 192 17.46 -13.61 -1.16
N LEU A 193 17.45 -13.73 0.16
CA LEU A 193 18.56 -14.31 0.91
C LEU A 193 18.62 -15.83 0.73
N ILE A 194 17.47 -16.52 0.78
CA ILE A 194 17.40 -17.97 0.53
C ILE A 194 17.78 -18.31 -0.91
N SER A 195 17.41 -17.48 -1.89
CA SER A 195 17.75 -17.71 -3.30
C SER A 195 19.25 -17.64 -3.55
N LYS A 196 19.99 -16.90 -2.73
CA LYS A 196 21.46 -16.85 -2.70
C LYS A 196 22.09 -18.05 -1.99
N GLY A 197 21.30 -19.02 -1.54
CA GLY A 197 21.76 -20.23 -0.87
C GLY A 197 22.02 -20.09 0.63
N LEU A 198 21.59 -19.00 1.27
CA LEU A 198 21.74 -18.85 2.72
C LEU A 198 20.81 -19.83 3.45
N ALA A 199 21.33 -20.47 4.49
CA ALA A 199 20.53 -21.27 5.42
C ALA A 199 19.65 -20.38 6.30
N ILE A 200 18.53 -20.91 6.80
CA ILE A 200 17.57 -20.19 7.66
C ILE A 200 18.25 -19.44 8.80
N LYS A 201 19.25 -20.06 9.44
CA LYS A 201 20.02 -19.42 10.51
C LYS A 201 20.76 -18.16 10.05
N GLN A 202 21.41 -18.23 8.89
CA GLN A 202 22.12 -17.09 8.31
C GLN A 202 21.16 -15.97 7.90
N VAL A 203 20.00 -16.34 7.36
CA VAL A 203 18.94 -15.37 7.03
C VAL A 203 18.41 -14.68 8.30
N ALA A 204 18.23 -15.44 9.37
CA ALA A 204 17.79 -14.91 10.65
C ALA A 204 18.83 -13.93 11.25
N ASP A 205 20.10 -14.29 11.18
CA ASP A 205 21.23 -13.45 11.60
C ASP A 205 21.29 -12.15 10.77
N GLU A 206 21.19 -12.23 9.44
CA GLU A 206 21.24 -11.06 8.53
C GLU A 206 20.06 -10.09 8.74
N LEU A 207 18.88 -10.62 9.05
CA LEU A 207 17.65 -9.84 9.25
C LEU A 207 17.41 -9.44 10.71
N GLU A 208 18.31 -9.79 11.63
CA GLU A 208 18.19 -9.55 13.07
C GLU A 208 16.87 -10.08 13.67
N VAL A 209 16.45 -11.29 13.27
CA VAL A 209 15.21 -11.95 13.76
C VAL A 209 15.49 -13.38 14.24
N SER A 210 14.50 -14.03 14.87
CA SER A 210 14.64 -15.44 15.25
C SER A 210 14.50 -16.39 14.06
N ASN A 211 15.14 -17.56 14.14
CA ASN A 211 14.96 -18.66 13.18
C ASN A 211 13.47 -19.00 12.97
N SER A 212 12.70 -19.03 14.07
CA SER A 212 11.27 -19.31 14.03
C SER A 212 10.46 -18.25 13.29
N ALA A 213 10.89 -16.98 13.31
CA ALA A 213 10.25 -15.92 12.55
C ALA A 213 10.48 -16.08 11.04
N VAL A 214 11.68 -16.48 10.63
CA VAL A 214 12.02 -16.79 9.24
C VAL A 214 11.23 -18.02 8.75
N GLU A 215 11.22 -19.10 9.53
CA GLU A 215 10.44 -20.30 9.22
C GLU A 215 8.94 -20.02 9.08
N LYS A 216 8.37 -19.24 10.00
CA LYS A 216 6.95 -18.86 9.95
C LYS A 216 6.64 -18.12 8.65
N ARG A 217 7.48 -17.17 8.22
CA ARG A 217 7.30 -16.44 6.95
C ARG A 217 7.32 -17.39 5.76
N ILE A 218 8.32 -18.27 5.67
CA ILE A 218 8.45 -19.24 4.57
C ILE A 218 7.26 -20.19 4.51
N TYR A 219 6.84 -20.70 5.67
CA TYR A 219 5.74 -21.65 5.75
C TYR A 219 4.41 -21.01 5.34
N THR A 220 4.21 -19.71 5.63
CA THR A 220 3.08 -18.95 5.10
C THR A 220 3.13 -18.89 3.57
N LEU A 221 4.29 -18.66 2.96
CA LEU A 221 4.46 -18.66 1.51
C LEU A 221 4.20 -20.03 0.87
N TYR A 222 4.56 -21.14 1.54
CA TYR A 222 4.22 -22.49 1.07
C TYR A 222 2.73 -22.69 0.90
N LYS A 223 1.97 -22.30 1.93
CA LYS A 223 0.51 -22.36 1.88
C LYS A 223 -0.05 -21.40 0.84
N ARG A 224 0.49 -20.17 0.77
CA ARG A 224 -0.01 -19.12 -0.13
C ARG A 224 0.19 -19.48 -1.62
N PHE A 225 1.31 -20.11 -1.97
CA PHE A 225 1.63 -20.44 -3.36
C PHE A 225 1.38 -21.92 -3.72
N ASP A 226 0.81 -22.70 -2.80
CA ASP A 226 0.60 -24.15 -2.93
C ASP A 226 1.88 -24.91 -3.35
N VAL A 227 3.00 -24.57 -2.72
CA VAL A 227 4.30 -25.19 -2.95
C VAL A 227 4.72 -26.05 -1.75
N LYS A 228 5.46 -27.13 -2.04
CA LYS A 228 5.70 -28.23 -1.07
C LYS A 228 7.11 -28.25 -0.47
N SER A 229 8.01 -27.40 -0.95
CA SER A 229 9.41 -27.39 -0.51
C SER A 229 10.08 -26.05 -0.79
N HIS A 230 11.24 -25.81 -0.17
CA HIS A 230 12.07 -24.61 -0.42
C HIS A 230 12.44 -24.51 -1.90
N ALA A 231 12.90 -25.61 -2.50
CA ALA A 231 13.27 -25.62 -3.92
C ALA A 231 12.06 -25.32 -4.82
N HIS A 232 10.88 -25.87 -4.51
CA HIS A 232 9.66 -25.57 -5.25
C HIS A 232 9.24 -24.11 -5.07
N LEU A 233 9.33 -23.56 -3.85
CA LEU A 233 9.09 -22.14 -3.58
C LEU A 233 10.02 -21.25 -4.39
N ILE A 234 11.34 -21.49 -4.36
CA ILE A 234 12.31 -20.68 -5.10
C ILE A 234 12.10 -20.81 -6.62
N SER A 235 11.84 -22.01 -7.13
CA SER A 235 11.51 -22.21 -8.55
C SER A 235 10.22 -21.48 -8.94
N PHE A 236 9.17 -21.57 -8.12
CA PHE A 236 7.94 -20.80 -8.29
C PHE A 236 8.24 -19.30 -8.32
N CYS A 237 9.10 -18.83 -7.41
CA CYS A 237 9.49 -17.43 -7.35
C CYS A 237 10.25 -16.97 -8.59
N TYR A 238 11.16 -17.76 -9.17
CA TYR A 238 11.81 -17.41 -10.43
C TYR A 238 10.86 -17.50 -11.63
N ASN A 239 10.07 -18.57 -11.74
CA ASN A 239 9.15 -18.80 -12.85
C ASN A 239 8.08 -17.71 -12.94
N ASN A 240 7.66 -17.18 -11.80
CA ASN A 240 6.69 -16.11 -11.75
C ASN A 240 7.35 -14.72 -11.65
N LEU A 241 8.68 -14.62 -11.58
CA LEU A 241 9.43 -13.36 -11.44
C LEU A 241 9.26 -12.66 -10.07
N ILE A 242 8.87 -13.36 -9.00
CA ILE A 242 8.98 -12.85 -7.61
C ILE A 242 10.44 -12.50 -7.32
N LEU A 243 11.35 -13.39 -7.71
CA LEU A 243 12.78 -13.18 -7.65
C LEU A 243 13.29 -12.74 -9.03
N PRO A 244 14.22 -11.78 -9.10
CA PRO A 244 14.84 -11.40 -10.36
C PRO A 244 15.64 -12.58 -10.92
N LEU A 245 15.54 -12.84 -12.23
CA LEU A 245 16.38 -13.83 -12.89
C LEU A 245 17.85 -13.40 -12.73
N GLU A 246 18.69 -14.29 -12.20
CA GLU A 246 20.13 -14.04 -12.12
C GLU A 246 20.68 -13.82 -13.55
N LYS A 247 21.50 -12.77 -13.71
CA LYS A 247 22.25 -12.52 -14.95
C LYS A 247 23.51 -13.37 -14.98
#